data_AF-A0A4S2BSL0-F1
#
_entry.id   AF-A0A4S2BSL0-F1
#
_cell.length_a   1.000
_cell.length_b   1.000
_cell.length_c   1.000
_cell.angle_alpha   90.00
_cell.angle_beta   90.00
_cell.angle_gamma   90.00
#
_symmetry.space_group_name_H-M   'P 1'
#
loop_
_entity.id
_entity.type
_entity.pdbx_description
1 polymer ?
#
loop_
_entity_poly.entity_id
_entity_poly.type
_entity_poly.pdbx_seq_one_letter_code
_entity_poly.pdbx_strand_id
1 'polypeptide(L)'
;MNIIKQKLNQIPILKKLNKFRLMPIIWWGIVIAVLPYISSLLKIGIVWRIGIVFLIVNCLISYHVGKLIKSQRISKLWIIYLPIIFCLAILPKFASYNLVLGLVYLIFELFGLMDNNFYR
;
A
#
# COMPACT_ATOMS: atom_id res chain seq x y z
N MET A 1 -21.82 -7.90 -11.16
CA MET A 1 -21.64 -6.55 -10.56
C MET A 1 -21.74 -6.70 -9.04
N ASN A 2 -20.63 -6.57 -8.30
CA ASN A 2 -20.50 -7.06 -6.91
C ASN A 2 -21.46 -6.41 -5.92
N ILE A 3 -22.31 -7.22 -5.28
CA ILE A 3 -23.26 -6.86 -4.21
C ILE A 3 -22.56 -6.10 -3.06
N ILE A 4 -21.30 -6.45 -2.80
CA ILE A 4 -20.44 -5.82 -1.78
C ILE A 4 -20.17 -4.35 -2.12
N LYS A 5 -19.93 -4.03 -3.40
CA LYS A 5 -19.68 -2.65 -3.86
C LYS A 5 -20.93 -1.78 -3.72
N GLN A 6 -22.12 -2.35 -3.92
CA GLN A 6 -23.38 -1.65 -3.71
C GLN A 6 -23.62 -1.37 -2.22
N LYS A 7 -23.42 -2.35 -1.32
CA LYS A 7 -23.55 -2.14 0.12
C LYS A 7 -22.56 -1.10 0.67
N LEU A 8 -21.31 -1.12 0.22
CA LEU A 8 -20.31 -0.11 0.62
C LEU A 8 -20.68 1.31 0.18
N ASN A 9 -21.29 1.46 -1.01
CA ASN A 9 -21.73 2.76 -1.53
C ASN A 9 -23.00 3.31 -0.86
N GLN A 10 -23.73 2.49 -0.09
CA GLN A 10 -24.90 2.94 0.68
C GLN A 10 -24.51 3.65 1.98
N ILE A 11 -23.28 3.47 2.47
CA ILE A 11 -22.80 4.15 3.68
C ILE A 11 -22.42 5.60 3.30
N PRO A 12 -23.11 6.62 3.84
CA PRO A 12 -22.96 8.01 3.39
C PRO A 12 -21.55 8.56 3.62
N ILE A 13 -20.88 8.10 4.69
CA ILE A 13 -19.51 8.49 5.04
C ILE A 13 -18.52 7.95 4.01
N LEU A 14 -18.60 6.65 3.67
CA LEU A 14 -17.76 6.03 2.64
C LEU A 14 -17.99 6.64 1.25
N LYS A 15 -19.23 6.98 0.91
CA LYS A 15 -19.56 7.63 -0.38
C LYS A 15 -18.92 9.02 -0.49
N LYS A 16 -18.92 9.81 0.59
CA LYS A 16 -18.28 11.14 0.63
C LYS A 16 -16.77 11.04 0.55
N LEU A 17 -16.20 10.04 1.21
CA LEU A 17 -14.76 9.75 1.24
C LEU A 17 -14.23 9.20 -0.10
N ASN A 18 -14.92 8.24 -0.73
CA ASN A 18 -14.52 7.71 -2.03
C ASN A 18 -14.72 8.69 -3.20
N LYS A 19 -15.28 9.88 -2.95
CA LYS A 19 -15.35 10.95 -3.95
C LYS A 19 -13.95 11.53 -4.26
N PHE A 20 -13.00 11.42 -3.32
CA PHE A 20 -11.64 11.90 -3.52
C PHE A 20 -10.81 10.91 -4.35
N ARG A 21 -10.13 11.42 -5.37
CA ARG A 21 -9.23 10.62 -6.24
C ARG A 21 -8.09 9.95 -5.48
N LEU A 22 -7.69 10.50 -4.34
CA LEU A 22 -6.62 10.01 -3.47
C LEU A 22 -7.04 8.79 -2.63
N MET A 23 -8.34 8.55 -2.48
CA MET A 23 -8.84 7.59 -1.50
C MET A 23 -8.37 6.15 -1.72
N PRO A 24 -8.25 5.63 -2.95
CA PRO A 24 -7.68 4.30 -3.19
C PRO A 24 -6.25 4.14 -2.65
N ILE A 25 -5.42 5.20 -2.74
CA ILE A 25 -4.03 5.17 -2.24
C ILE A 25 -4.04 5.13 -0.72
N ILE A 26 -4.91 5.92 -0.09
CA ILE A 26 -5.07 5.96 1.37
C ILE A 26 -5.53 4.59 1.91
N TRP A 27 -6.48 3.95 1.23
CA TRP A 27 -6.93 2.60 1.60
C TRP A 27 -5.78 1.59 1.56
N TRP A 28 -4.95 1.63 0.51
CA TRP A 28 -3.76 0.77 0.45
C TRP A 28 -2.73 1.07 1.54
N GLY A 29 -2.55 2.34 1.90
CA GLY A 29 -1.73 2.75 3.04
C GLY A 29 -2.23 2.14 4.36
N ILE A 30 -3.54 2.18 4.60
CA ILE A 30 -4.15 1.55 5.79
C ILE A 30 -3.90 0.03 5.79
N VAL A 31 -4.07 -0.63 4.65
CA VAL A 31 -3.82 -2.07 4.53
C VAL A 31 -2.37 -2.39 4.90
N ILE A 32 -1.40 -1.65 4.37
CA ILE A 32 0.02 -1.82 4.67
C ILE A 32 0.33 -1.54 6.14
N ALA A 33 -0.31 -0.55 6.75
CA ALA A 33 -0.11 -0.25 8.15
C ALA A 33 -0.64 -1.37 9.06
N VAL A 34 -1.75 -2.01 8.68
CA VAL A 34 -2.45 -3.02 9.51
C VAL A 34 -1.91 -4.44 9.27
N LEU A 35 -1.41 -4.76 8.07
CA LEU A 35 -0.84 -6.06 7.70
C LEU A 35 0.20 -6.61 8.71
N PRO A 36 1.19 -5.81 9.17
CA PRO A 36 2.16 -6.22 10.19
C PRO A 36 1.47 -6.68 11.48
N TYR A 37 0.43 -5.99 11.91
CA TYR A 37 -0.28 -6.28 13.15
C TYR A 37 -1.17 -7.52 13.03
N ILE A 38 -1.85 -7.69 11.89
CA ILE A 38 -2.62 -8.91 11.63
C ILE A 38 -1.69 -10.12 11.57
N SER A 39 -0.59 -10.02 10.84
CA SER A 39 0.39 -11.11 10.79
C SER A 39 0.97 -11.41 12.17
N SER A 40 1.16 -10.36 12.99
CA SER A 40 1.52 -10.41 14.41
C SER A 40 0.54 -11.23 15.24
N LEU A 41 -0.76 -10.92 15.11
CA LEU A 41 -1.84 -11.56 15.83
C LEU A 41 -2.00 -13.04 15.46
N LEU A 42 -1.81 -13.37 14.18
CA LEU A 42 -1.88 -14.74 13.65
C LEU A 42 -0.67 -15.61 14.01
N LYS A 43 0.27 -15.12 14.85
CA LYS A 43 1.49 -15.85 15.27
C LYS A 43 2.34 -16.41 14.12
N ILE A 44 2.24 -15.82 12.93
CA ILE A 44 3.07 -16.16 11.77
C ILE A 44 4.56 -16.02 12.15
N GLY A 45 5.40 -16.98 11.77
CA GLY A 45 6.84 -16.95 12.07
C GLY A 45 7.52 -15.69 11.50
N ILE A 46 8.55 -15.20 12.19
CA ILE A 46 9.22 -13.94 11.85
C ILE A 46 9.69 -13.91 10.39
N VAL A 47 10.26 -15.02 9.91
CA VAL A 47 10.79 -15.20 8.56
C VAL A 47 9.68 -15.06 7.51
N TRP A 48 8.53 -15.67 7.76
CA TRP A 48 7.38 -15.62 6.85
C TRP A 48 6.73 -14.24 6.80
N ARG A 49 6.71 -13.50 7.92
CA ARG A 49 6.24 -12.11 7.94
C ARG A 49 7.14 -11.22 7.11
N ILE A 50 8.45 -11.34 7.27
CA ILE A 50 9.40 -10.50 6.52
C ILE A 50 9.40 -10.88 5.04
N GLY A 51 9.48 -12.18 4.72
CA GLY A 51 9.56 -12.66 3.34
C GLY A 51 8.25 -12.53 2.57
N ILE A 52 7.14 -13.10 3.05
CA ILE A 52 5.89 -13.07 2.28
C ILE A 52 5.16 -11.74 2.45
N VAL A 53 4.94 -11.34 3.70
CA VAL A 53 4.04 -10.21 3.99
C VAL A 53 4.73 -8.90 3.66
N PHE A 54 5.94 -8.69 4.18
CA PHE A 54 6.66 -7.44 3.94
C PHE A 54 7.37 -7.41 2.59
N LEU A 55 7.93 -8.49 2.08
CA LEU A 55 8.59 -8.40 0.78
C LEU A 55 7.58 -8.57 -0.36
N ILE A 56 6.95 -9.74 -0.48
CA ILE A 56 6.13 -10.04 -1.67
C ILE A 56 4.85 -9.20 -1.70
N VAL A 57 4.02 -9.26 -0.65
CA VAL A 57 2.70 -8.61 -0.66
C VAL A 57 2.84 -7.09 -0.73
N ASN A 58 3.67 -6.48 0.12
CA ASN A 58 3.82 -5.03 0.09
C ASN A 58 4.50 -4.53 -1.20
N CYS A 59 5.41 -5.28 -1.84
CA CYS A 59 5.94 -4.89 -3.16
C CYS A 59 4.86 -4.90 -4.25
N LEU A 60 3.97 -5.90 -4.26
CA LEU A 60 2.84 -5.93 -5.20
C LEU A 60 1.89 -4.76 -4.98
N ILE A 61 1.60 -4.43 -3.72
CA ILE A 61 0.77 -3.26 -3.37
C ILE A 61 1.46 -1.97 -3.81
N SER A 62 2.76 -1.83 -3.55
CA SER A 62 3.56 -0.67 -3.92
C SER A 62 3.54 -0.45 -5.44
N TYR A 63 3.81 -1.49 -6.23
CA TYR A 63 3.70 -1.42 -7.68
C TYR A 63 2.29 -1.01 -8.15
N HIS A 64 1.24 -1.59 -7.56
CA HIS A 64 -0.15 -1.24 -7.89
C HIS A 64 -0.49 0.22 -7.53
N VAL A 65 0.01 0.72 -6.41
CA VAL A 65 -0.15 2.13 -5.99
C VAL A 65 0.56 3.06 -6.98
N GLY A 66 1.78 2.73 -7.42
CA GLY A 66 2.49 3.49 -8.45
C GLY A 66 1.69 3.62 -9.75
N LYS A 67 1.05 2.53 -10.17
CA LYS A 67 0.14 2.52 -11.33
C LYS A 67 -1.13 3.35 -11.11
N LEU A 68 -1.70 3.30 -9.92
CA LEU A 68 -2.85 4.12 -9.51
C LEU A 68 -2.53 5.61 -9.53
N ILE A 69 -1.36 6.03 -9.01
CA ILE A 69 -0.90 7.43 -9.01
C ILE A 69 -0.86 7.96 -10.44
N LYS A 70 -0.30 7.17 -11.37
CA LYS A 70 -0.25 7.51 -12.80
C LYS A 70 -1.64 7.59 -13.42
N SER A 71 -2.48 6.56 -13.21
CA SER A 71 -3.83 6.47 -13.77
C SER A 71 -4.73 7.62 -13.33
N GLN A 72 -4.62 8.04 -12.06
CA GLN A 72 -5.43 9.10 -11.47
C GLN A 72 -4.83 10.51 -11.71
N ARG A 73 -3.69 10.63 -12.40
CA ARG A 73 -2.93 11.88 -12.63
C ARG A 73 -2.67 12.67 -11.34
N ILE A 74 -2.31 11.97 -10.27
CA ILE A 74 -1.99 12.57 -8.97
C ILE A 74 -0.54 13.06 -8.98
N SER A 75 -0.20 14.02 -8.12
CA SER A 75 1.19 14.50 -7.95
C SER A 75 2.13 13.33 -7.63
N LYS A 76 3.30 13.32 -8.29
CA LYS A 76 4.34 12.30 -8.09
C LYS A 76 4.86 12.25 -6.66
N LEU A 77 4.67 13.31 -5.86
CA LEU A 77 5.03 13.35 -4.44
C LEU A 77 4.32 12.29 -3.61
N TRP A 78 3.18 11.77 -4.07
CA TRP A 78 2.44 10.70 -3.40
C TRP A 78 3.16 9.35 -3.41
N ILE A 79 4.25 9.19 -4.18
CA ILE A 79 5.09 7.99 -4.13
C ILE A 79 5.75 7.78 -2.76
N ILE A 80 5.94 8.86 -2.00
CA ILE A 80 6.61 8.79 -0.70
C ILE A 80 5.61 8.39 0.41
N TYR A 81 4.30 8.44 0.12
CA TYR A 81 3.24 8.21 1.10
C TYR A 81 3.29 6.80 1.70
N LEU A 82 3.28 5.78 0.85
CA LEU A 82 3.29 4.37 1.25
C LEU A 82 4.56 3.97 2.03
N PRO A 83 5.78 4.30 1.56
CA PRO A 83 6.99 3.96 2.29
C PRO A 83 7.09 4.68 3.64
N ILE A 84 6.62 5.93 3.74
CA ILE A 84 6.55 6.64 5.02
C ILE A 84 5.57 5.94 5.97
N ILE A 85 4.37 5.61 5.50
CA ILE A 85 3.37 4.92 6.34
C ILE A 85 3.91 3.59 6.83
N PHE A 86 4.56 2.82 5.96
CA PHE A 86 5.16 1.56 6.37
C PHE A 86 6.22 1.78 7.46
N CYS A 87 7.17 2.70 7.25
CA CYS A 87 8.20 3.02 8.24
C CYS A 87 7.57 3.40 9.60
N LEU A 88 6.54 4.25 9.60
CA LEU A 88 5.82 4.62 10.82
C LEU A 88 5.11 3.42 11.47
N ALA A 89 4.53 2.52 10.67
CA ALA A 89 3.81 1.35 11.16
C ALA A 89 4.74 0.30 11.76
N ILE A 90 5.98 0.16 11.27
CA ILE A 90 6.94 -0.82 11.78
C ILE A 90 7.74 -0.33 12.98
N LEU A 91 7.95 0.99 13.10
CA LEU A 91 8.74 1.62 14.16
C LEU A 91 8.41 1.17 15.60
N PRO A 92 7.12 1.02 16.00
CA PRO A 92 6.81 0.70 17.40
C PRO A 92 6.97 -0.78 17.77
N LYS A 93 7.05 -1.69 16.80
CA LYS A 93 6.93 -3.15 17.08
C LYS A 93 7.98 -4.03 16.41
N PHE A 94 8.63 -3.54 15.36
CA PHE A 94 9.53 -4.33 14.52
C PHE A 94 10.91 -3.69 14.45
N ALA A 95 11.93 -4.53 14.26
CA ALA A 95 13.32 -4.10 14.30
C ALA A 95 13.71 -3.15 13.15
N SER A 96 14.70 -2.29 13.39
CA SER A 96 15.16 -1.23 12.48
C SER A 96 15.61 -1.73 11.11
N TYR A 97 16.04 -2.99 10.96
CA TYR A 97 16.41 -3.54 9.65
C TYR A 97 15.22 -3.58 8.67
N ASN A 98 13.99 -3.56 9.16
CA ASN A 98 12.80 -3.50 8.33
C ASN A 98 12.62 -2.13 7.65
N LEU A 99 13.31 -1.07 8.10
CA LEU A 99 13.26 0.25 7.46
C LEU A 99 13.79 0.23 6.01
N VAL A 100 14.72 -0.68 5.70
CA VAL A 100 15.25 -0.88 4.35
C VAL A 100 14.13 -1.28 3.37
N LEU A 101 13.09 -1.95 3.85
CA LEU A 101 11.94 -2.33 3.02
C LEU A 101 11.14 -1.11 2.54
N GLY A 102 11.18 0.01 3.27
CA GLY A 102 10.60 1.27 2.80
C GLY A 102 11.26 1.75 1.51
N LEU A 103 12.58 1.61 1.38
CA LEU A 103 13.28 1.92 0.12
C LEU A 103 12.89 0.96 -1.00
N VAL A 104 12.75 -0.33 -0.69
CA VAL A 104 12.30 -1.33 -1.66
C VAL A 104 10.91 -0.96 -2.21
N TYR A 105 9.98 -0.55 -1.35
CA TYR A 105 8.64 -0.15 -1.79
C TYR A 105 8.65 1.08 -2.69
N LEU A 106 9.49 2.07 -2.37
CA LEU A 106 9.67 3.24 -3.21
C LEU A 106 10.18 2.86 -4.61
N ILE A 107 11.10 1.90 -4.72
CA ILE A 107 11.57 1.38 -6.02
C ILE A 107 10.43 0.71 -6.79
N PHE A 108 9.62 -0.14 -6.14
CA PHE A 108 8.50 -0.82 -6.81
C PHE A 108 7.38 0.16 -7.22
N GLU A 109 7.12 1.20 -6.43
CA GLU A 109 6.21 2.28 -6.80
C GLU A 109 6.70 3.05 -8.03
N LEU A 110 8.01 3.32 -8.11
CA LEU A 110 8.62 3.93 -9.30
C LEU A 110 8.44 3.04 -10.52
N PHE A 111 8.64 1.72 -10.40
CA PHE A 111 8.35 0.79 -11.50
C PHE A 111 6.87 0.82 -11.91
N GLY A 112 5.94 0.86 -10.96
CA GLY A 112 4.51 1.01 -11.24
C GLY A 112 4.16 2.31 -11.96
N LEU A 113 4.86 3.41 -11.63
CA LEU A 113 4.70 4.68 -12.32
C LEU A 113 5.30 4.65 -13.74
N MET A 114 6.40 3.91 -13.93
CA MET A 114 7.11 3.78 -15.21
C MET A 114 6.49 2.74 -16.18
N ASP A 115 5.49 1.97 -15.77
CA ASP A 115 4.90 0.82 -16.48
C ASP A 115 4.53 1.03 -17.98
N ASN A 116 4.29 2.27 -18.43
CA ASN A 116 3.99 2.54 -19.86
C ASN A 116 5.21 2.98 -20.69
N ASN A 117 6.38 3.14 -20.09
CA ASN A 117 7.62 3.48 -20.80
C ASN A 117 8.44 2.23 -21.19
N PHE A 118 8.07 1.04 -20.71
CA PHE A 118 8.74 -0.22 -21.05
C PHE A 118 8.25 -0.84 -22.37
N TYR A 119 7.08 -0.43 -22.86
CA TYR A 119 6.45 -0.96 -24.09
C TYR A 119 6.48 0.03 -25.25
N ARG A 120 7.46 0.93 -25.30
CA ARG A 120 7.60 1.91 -26.38
C ARG A 120 8.98 1.91 -26.97
#